data_AF-A0A2V9YH00-F1
#
_entry.id   AF-A0A2V9YH00-F1
#
_cell.length_a   1.000
_cell.length_b   1.000
_cell.length_c   1.000
_cell.angle_alpha   90.00
_cell.angle_beta   90.00
_cell.angle_gamma   90.00
#
_symmetry.space_group_name_H-M   'P 1'
#
loop_
_entity.id
_entity.type
_entity.pdbx_description
1 polymer ?
#
loop_
_entity_poly.entity_id
_entity_poly.type
_entity_poly.pdbx_seq_one_letter_code
_entity_poly.pdbx_strand_id
1 'polypeptide(L)'
;TASYAFGFLDGASQYAKYQTYYGYTGTPWGDLLAGVPDWVTAGLGRGIDMPLARNTLSAYVQDNWKVRPRLTLNLGLRWDYDAPFAMQNGNYMTIDYKTFTPRYAKGAPADLLAGLQYPYETNGPNRPYDPSLRNFAP
;
A
#
# COMPACT_ATOMS: atom_id res chain seq x y z
N THR A 1 -10.43 8.05 -12.33
CA THR A 1 -10.71 9.27 -11.52
C THR A 1 -10.16 9.07 -10.13
N ALA A 2 -9.15 9.84 -9.70
CA ALA A 2 -8.94 10.07 -8.27
C ALA A 2 -10.06 11.00 -7.82
N SER A 3 -11.22 10.41 -7.55
CA SER A 3 -12.37 11.14 -7.03
C SER A 3 -12.13 11.38 -5.55
N TYR A 4 -11.94 12.63 -5.16
CA TYR A 4 -12.18 13.04 -3.78
C TYR A 4 -13.70 12.99 -3.60
N ALA A 5 -14.20 11.89 -3.07
CA ALA A 5 -15.61 11.76 -2.76
C ALA A 5 -15.78 12.19 -1.30
N PHE A 6 -16.30 13.40 -1.10
CA PHE A 6 -16.99 13.72 0.13
C PHE A 6 -18.44 13.26 -0.06
N GLY A 7 -18.71 12.03 0.38
CA GLY A 7 -20.02 11.41 0.22
C GLY A 7 -20.78 11.45 1.53
N PHE A 8 -22.01 11.94 1.49
CA PHE A 8 -22.98 11.67 2.54
C PHE A 8 -23.58 10.29 2.27
N LEU A 9 -23.52 9.40 3.26
CA LEU A 9 -24.07 8.04 3.15
C LEU A 9 -25.60 8.03 3.35
N ASP A 10 -26.29 9.08 2.90
CA ASP A 10 -27.74 9.17 3.02
C ASP A 10 -28.41 8.12 2.11
N GLY A 11 -29.15 7.19 2.70
CA GLY A 11 -29.81 6.09 1.98
C GLY A 11 -28.91 5.02 1.36
N ALA A 12 -27.60 4.98 1.66
CA ALA A 12 -26.70 3.95 1.13
C ALA A 12 -27.02 2.56 1.73
N SER A 13 -27.55 1.65 0.92
CA SER A 13 -28.01 0.31 1.36
C SER A 13 -26.93 -0.52 2.07
N GLN A 14 -25.65 -0.28 1.74
CA GLN A 14 -24.50 -0.93 2.38
C GLN A 14 -24.27 -0.49 3.84
N TYR A 15 -24.81 0.67 4.25
CA TYR A 15 -24.65 1.23 5.60
C TYR A 15 -25.97 1.39 6.37
N ALA A 16 -27.11 1.10 5.74
CA ALA A 16 -28.43 1.03 6.38
C ALA A 16 -28.46 0.08 7.59
N LYS A 17 -27.61 -0.96 7.60
CA LYS A 17 -27.46 -1.88 8.75
C LYS A 17 -26.91 -1.18 10.01
N TYR A 18 -26.07 -0.17 9.85
CA TYR A 18 -25.57 0.62 10.97
C TYR A 18 -26.65 1.60 11.45
N GLN A 19 -27.44 2.17 10.52
CA GLN A 19 -28.54 3.11 10.83
C GLN A 19 -29.53 2.56 11.88
N THR A 20 -29.85 1.27 11.82
CA THR A 20 -30.75 0.60 12.78
C THR A 20 -30.07 0.18 14.08
N TYR A 21 -28.75 -0.05 14.10
CA TYR A 21 -28.02 -0.57 15.26
C TYR A 21 -27.67 0.50 16.29
N TYR A 22 -27.36 1.73 15.86
CA TYR A 22 -26.99 2.84 16.76
C TYR A 22 -28.10 3.89 16.95
N GLY A 23 -29.31 3.66 16.41
CA GLY A 23 -30.45 4.55 16.66
C GLY A 23 -30.26 5.96 16.10
N TYR A 24 -29.69 6.07 14.90
CA TYR A 24 -29.42 7.34 14.25
C TYR A 24 -30.73 8.10 13.97
N THR A 25 -30.89 9.25 14.60
CA THR A 25 -32.02 10.17 14.37
C THR A 25 -31.48 11.49 13.84
N GLY A 26 -31.90 11.91 12.64
CA GLY A 26 -31.35 13.08 11.96
C GLY A 26 -31.00 12.76 10.49
N THR A 27 -30.50 13.77 9.77
CA THR A 27 -29.89 13.56 8.44
C THR A 27 -28.38 13.69 8.59
N PRO A 28 -27.57 12.87 7.91
CA PRO A 28 -26.10 13.02 7.93
C PRO A 28 -25.64 14.44 7.58
N TRP A 29 -26.43 15.15 6.76
CA TRP A 29 -26.21 16.55 6.42
C TRP A 29 -26.47 17.49 7.60
N GLY A 30 -27.58 17.29 8.33
CA GLY A 30 -27.89 18.06 9.53
C GLY A 30 -26.82 17.91 10.61
N ASP A 31 -26.37 16.68 10.85
CA ASP A 31 -25.35 16.38 11.86
C ASP A 31 -23.98 16.96 11.47
N LEU A 32 -23.65 16.93 10.18
CA LEU A 32 -22.46 17.62 9.68
C LEU A 32 -22.53 19.13 9.90
N LEU A 33 -23.64 19.77 9.51
CA LEU A 33 -23.80 21.23 9.65
C LEU A 33 -23.85 21.68 11.11
N ALA A 34 -24.39 20.83 11.99
CA ALA A 34 -24.38 21.03 13.42
C ALA A 34 -23.02 20.74 14.06
N GLY A 35 -22.04 20.22 13.30
CA GLY A 35 -20.69 19.92 13.79
C GLY A 35 -20.63 18.70 14.71
N VAL A 36 -21.66 17.85 14.69
CA VAL A 36 -21.78 16.63 15.51
C VAL A 36 -21.92 15.36 14.65
N PRO A 37 -21.08 15.14 13.62
CA PRO A 37 -21.16 13.90 12.84
C PRO A 37 -20.68 12.71 13.68
N ASP A 38 -21.44 11.61 13.72
CA ASP A 38 -21.05 10.39 14.42
C ASP A 38 -19.88 9.67 13.71
N TRP A 39 -19.85 9.70 12.37
CA TRP A 39 -18.79 9.09 11.57
C TRP A 39 -18.51 9.90 10.30
N VAL A 40 -17.24 10.25 10.05
CA VAL A 40 -16.78 10.86 8.80
C VAL A 40 -15.77 9.95 8.12
N THR A 41 -16.03 9.54 6.88
CA THR A 41 -15.06 8.79 6.06
C THR A 41 -14.51 9.71 4.99
N ALA A 42 -13.22 10.04 5.09
CA ALA A 42 -12.46 10.73 4.05
C ALA A 42 -11.35 9.79 3.58
N GLY A 43 -11.38 9.40 2.30
CA GLY A 43 -10.42 8.48 1.72
C GLY A 43 -9.75 9.04 0.47
N LEU A 44 -8.45 8.77 0.31
CA LEU A 44 -7.74 8.93 -0.95
C LEU A 44 -7.64 7.54 -1.60
N GLY A 45 -8.19 7.39 -2.80
CA GLY A 45 -8.30 6.10 -3.49
C GLY A 45 -9.66 5.43 -3.31
N ARG A 46 -9.91 4.40 -4.12
CA ARG A 46 -11.25 3.78 -4.28
C ARG A 46 -11.68 2.86 -3.12
N GLY A 47 -11.00 2.89 -1.97
CA GLY A 47 -11.30 2.00 -0.83
C GLY A 47 -11.25 0.50 -1.17
N ILE A 48 -10.56 0.14 -2.26
CA ILE A 48 -10.42 -1.23 -2.74
C ILE A 48 -9.21 -1.84 -2.03
N ASP A 49 -9.28 -3.14 -1.75
CA ASP A 49 -8.12 -3.91 -1.29
C ASP A 49 -6.88 -3.57 -2.12
N MET A 50 -5.77 -3.26 -1.45
CA MET A 50 -4.47 -3.06 -2.10
C MET A 50 -3.77 -4.43 -2.16
N PRO A 51 -3.74 -5.12 -3.32
CA PRO A 51 -3.11 -6.43 -3.44
C PRO A 51 -1.58 -6.25 -3.48
N LEU A 52 -1.01 -5.95 -2.32
CA LEU A 52 0.42 -5.84 -2.12
C LEU A 52 0.98 -7.25 -1.92
N ALA A 53 1.93 -7.62 -2.77
CA ALA A 53 2.66 -8.88 -2.63
C ALA A 53 4.16 -8.61 -2.72
N ARG A 54 4.94 -9.47 -2.06
CA ARG A 54 6.40 -9.45 -2.11
C ARG A 54 6.96 -10.86 -2.16
N ASN A 55 8.17 -10.97 -2.70
CA ASN A 55 8.94 -12.21 -2.69
C ASN A 55 10.08 -12.09 -1.69
N THR A 56 10.20 -13.10 -0.83
CA THR A 56 11.30 -13.22 0.12
C THR A 56 11.99 -14.55 -0.10
N LEU A 57 13.32 -14.55 -0.16
CA LEU A 57 14.12 -15.77 -0.31
C LEU A 57 15.31 -15.69 0.65
N SER A 58 15.67 -16.83 1.24
CA SER A 58 16.78 -16.91 2.17
C SER A 58 17.61 -18.15 1.90
N ALA A 59 18.92 -18.02 2.02
CA ALA A 59 19.88 -19.11 1.98
C ALA A 59 20.75 -19.08 3.24
N TYR A 60 21.07 -20.24 3.79
CA TYR A 60 21.87 -20.38 5.00
C TYR A 60 22.85 -21.52 4.86
N VAL A 61 24.09 -21.29 5.26
CA VAL A 61 25.14 -22.30 5.38
C VAL A 61 25.86 -22.13 6.71
N GLN A 62 26.14 -23.25 7.37
CA GLN A 62 26.87 -23.27 8.62
C GLN A 62 27.92 -24.38 8.60
N ASP A 63 29.11 -24.08 9.11
CA ASP A 63 30.20 -25.04 9.27
C ASP A 63 30.82 -24.96 10.67
N ASN A 64 31.24 -26.12 11.17
CA ASN A 64 31.92 -26.25 12.45
C ASN A 64 33.36 -26.72 12.18
N TRP A 65 34.29 -25.77 12.09
CA TRP A 65 35.66 -26.05 11.68
C TRP A 65 36.59 -26.24 12.88
N LYS A 66 37.18 -27.43 13.01
CA LYS A 66 38.17 -27.74 14.04
C LYS A 66 39.58 -27.35 13.59
N VAL A 67 40.01 -26.14 13.93
CA VAL A 67 41.32 -25.60 13.54
C VAL A 67 42.47 -26.24 14.34
N ARG A 68 42.25 -26.55 15.63
CA ARG A 68 43.22 -27.23 16.51
C ARG A 68 42.47 -28.17 17.48
N PRO A 69 43.13 -29.13 18.16
CA PRO A 69 42.46 -30.04 19.08
C PRO A 69 41.63 -29.36 20.19
N ARG A 70 41.98 -28.12 20.56
CA ARG A 70 41.33 -27.30 21.58
C ARG A 70 40.65 -26.04 21.03
N LEU A 71 40.50 -25.91 19.71
CA LEU A 71 39.85 -24.75 19.07
C LEU A 71 38.94 -25.21 17.93
N THR A 72 37.64 -24.97 18.11
CA THR A 72 36.62 -25.13 17.08
C THR A 72 36.01 -23.77 16.78
N LEU A 73 35.89 -23.42 15.51
CA LEU A 73 35.19 -22.24 15.03
C LEU A 73 33.80 -22.67 14.55
N ASN A 74 32.77 -21.93 14.95
CA ASN A 74 31.43 -22.06 14.38
C ASN A 74 31.24 -20.88 13.42
N LEU A 75 31.11 -21.18 12.14
CA LEU A 75 30.99 -20.19 11.08
C LEU A 75 29.58 -20.30 10.50
N GLY A 76 28.83 -19.21 10.55
CA GLY A 76 27.54 -19.05 9.88
C GLY A 76 27.67 -18.04 8.76
N LEU A 77 26.94 -18.28 7.67
CA LEU A 77 26.65 -17.25 6.68
C LEU A 77 25.21 -17.42 6.19
N ARG A 78 24.48 -16.33 6.27
CA ARG A 78 23.12 -16.18 5.77
C ARG A 78 23.10 -15.13 4.68
N TRP A 79 22.33 -15.41 3.63
CA TRP A 79 21.97 -14.45 2.61
C TRP A 79 20.45 -14.32 2.55
N ASP A 80 19.97 -13.09 2.54
CA ASP A 80 18.55 -12.77 2.48
C ASP A 80 18.25 -11.90 1.25
N TYR A 81 17.16 -12.23 0.58
CA TYR A 81 16.53 -11.42 -0.44
C TYR A 81 15.13 -11.05 0.06
N ASP A 82 14.94 -9.77 0.37
CA ASP A 82 13.64 -9.22 0.75
C ASP A 82 13.23 -8.19 -0.31
N ALA A 83 12.30 -8.58 -1.18
CA ALA A 83 11.76 -7.65 -2.15
C ALA A 83 10.76 -6.69 -1.48
N PRO A 84 10.71 -5.42 -1.91
CA PRO A 84 9.64 -4.52 -1.48
C PRO A 84 8.29 -5.05 -1.93
N PHE A 85 7.25 -4.65 -1.21
CA PHE A 85 5.89 -4.84 -1.66
C PHE A 85 5.67 -4.16 -3.02
N ALA A 86 5.15 -4.92 -3.96
CA ALA A 86 4.74 -4.46 -5.28
C ALA A 86 3.24 -4.65 -5.43
N MET A 87 2.58 -3.67 -6.02
CA MET A 87 1.13 -3.76 -6.21
C MET A 87 0.80 -4.54 -7.48
N GLN A 88 -0.04 -5.57 -7.34
CA GLN A 88 -0.29 -6.56 -8.40
C GLN A 88 -1.27 -6.09 -9.46
N ASN A 89 -2.14 -5.12 -9.16
CA ASN A 89 -3.19 -4.64 -10.07
C ASN A 89 -2.78 -3.41 -10.90
N GLY A 90 -1.51 -2.99 -10.86
CA GLY A 90 -1.02 -1.83 -11.61
C GLY A 90 -1.48 -0.47 -11.08
N ASN A 91 -2.28 -0.41 -10.02
CA ASN A 91 -2.84 0.84 -9.48
C ASN A 91 -1.85 1.64 -8.61
N TYR A 92 -0.55 1.42 -8.77
CA TYR A 92 0.47 2.03 -7.92
C TYR A 92 0.83 3.40 -8.45
N MET A 93 1.08 4.34 -7.54
CA MET A 93 1.41 5.72 -7.86
C MET A 93 2.51 6.18 -6.92
N THR A 94 3.50 6.85 -7.48
CA THR A 94 4.53 7.59 -6.75
C THR A 94 4.51 9.05 -7.16
N ILE A 95 5.36 9.88 -6.56
CA ILE A 95 5.54 11.28 -6.93
C ILE A 95 6.96 11.44 -7.46
N ASP A 96 7.11 12.09 -8.60
CA ASP A 96 8.43 12.53 -9.04
C ASP A 96 8.83 13.78 -8.24
N TYR A 97 9.89 13.68 -7.43
CA TYR A 97 10.33 14.78 -6.57
C TYR A 97 10.97 15.95 -7.33
N LYS A 98 11.28 15.81 -8.62
CA LYS A 98 11.83 16.92 -9.43
C LYS A 98 10.73 17.76 -10.05
N THR A 99 9.69 17.11 -10.55
CA THR A 99 8.57 17.74 -11.27
C THR A 99 7.32 17.89 -10.41
N PHE A 100 7.29 17.27 -9.23
CA PHE A 100 6.14 17.17 -8.33
C PHE A 100 4.88 16.61 -8.99
N THR A 101 5.06 15.81 -10.06
CA THR A 101 3.97 15.17 -10.79
C THR A 101 3.68 13.78 -10.22
N PRO A 102 2.40 13.39 -10.12
CA PRO A 102 2.04 12.01 -9.86
C PRO A 102 2.51 11.10 -11.01
N ARG A 103 3.20 10.02 -10.68
CA ARG A 103 3.72 9.03 -11.62
C ARG A 103 3.07 7.67 -11.35
N TYR A 104 2.22 7.23 -12.27
CA TYR A 104 1.53 5.95 -12.21
C TYR A 104 2.41 4.82 -12.73
N ALA A 105 2.26 3.64 -12.12
CA ALA A 105 2.99 2.45 -12.49
C ALA A 105 2.73 2.03 -13.93
N LYS A 106 3.72 1.37 -14.53
CA LYS A 106 3.54 0.73 -15.85
C LYS A 106 2.36 -0.25 -15.80
N GLY A 107 1.44 -0.13 -16.76
CA GLY A 107 0.23 -0.95 -16.81
C GLY A 107 -0.91 -0.47 -15.92
N ALA A 108 -0.86 0.77 -15.42
CA ALA A 108 -2.00 1.38 -14.75
C ALA A 108 -3.26 1.30 -15.63
N PRO A 109 -4.41 0.89 -15.08
CA PRO A 109 -5.65 0.74 -15.84
C PRO A 109 -6.09 2.03 -16.55
N ALA A 110 -6.42 1.91 -17.84
CA ALA A 110 -6.74 3.05 -18.68
C ALA A 110 -8.00 3.81 -18.22
N ASP A 111 -8.98 3.11 -17.63
CA ASP A 111 -10.18 3.68 -17.04
C ASP A 111 -9.85 4.60 -15.85
N LEU A 112 -8.84 4.24 -15.07
CA LEU A 112 -8.38 5.07 -13.96
C LEU A 112 -7.67 6.33 -14.46
N LEU A 113 -6.82 6.18 -15.48
CA LEU A 113 -6.07 7.27 -16.11
C LEU A 113 -6.97 8.26 -16.86
N ALA A 114 -8.00 7.77 -17.55
CA ALA A 114 -8.94 8.60 -18.32
C ALA A 114 -9.70 9.62 -17.45
N GLY A 115 -9.83 9.34 -16.16
CA GLY A 115 -10.48 10.24 -15.20
C GLY A 115 -9.53 11.22 -14.50
N LEU A 116 -8.27 11.32 -14.89
CA LEU A 116 -7.31 12.26 -14.29
C LEU A 116 -7.38 13.61 -15.01
N GLN A 117 -7.55 14.69 -14.23
CA GLN A 117 -7.61 16.06 -14.75
C GLN A 117 -6.30 16.83 -14.61
N TYR A 118 -5.41 16.35 -13.74
CA TYR A 118 -4.11 16.99 -13.48
C TYR A 118 -3.00 16.32 -14.30
N PRO A 119 -1.90 17.03 -14.61
CA PRO A 119 -0.74 16.43 -15.26
C PRO A 119 -0.27 15.20 -14.49
N TYR A 120 -0.04 14.11 -15.22
CA TYR A 120 0.45 12.86 -14.66
C TYR A 120 1.48 12.23 -15.59
N GLU A 121 2.33 11.41 -15.00
CA GLU A 121 3.30 10.59 -15.71
C GLU A 121 2.88 9.12 -15.64
N THR A 122 3.26 8.35 -16.65
CA THR A 122 3.03 6.90 -16.70
C THR A 122 4.37 6.17 -16.78
N ASN A 123 4.33 4.84 -16.70
CA ASN A 123 5.53 3.99 -16.72
C ASN A 123 6.45 4.15 -15.50
N GLY A 124 5.88 4.53 -14.36
CA GLY A 124 6.56 4.48 -13.07
C GLY A 124 6.78 3.06 -12.54
N PRO A 125 7.56 2.92 -11.47
CA PRO A 125 7.71 1.66 -10.77
C PRO A 125 6.38 1.26 -10.11
N ASN A 126 6.14 -0.04 -9.94
CA ASN A 126 5.00 -0.60 -9.19
C ASN A 126 5.35 -0.89 -7.71
N ARG A 127 6.49 -0.38 -7.26
CA ARG A 127 7.12 -0.61 -5.95
C ARG A 127 7.83 0.67 -5.50
N PRO A 128 8.01 0.88 -4.19
CA PRO A 128 8.59 2.12 -3.65
C PRO A 128 10.10 2.26 -3.89
N TYR A 129 10.83 1.16 -3.92
CA TYR A 129 12.29 1.13 -4.10
C TYR A 129 12.71 -0.14 -4.85
N ASP A 130 13.97 -0.22 -5.25
CA ASP A 130 14.52 -1.43 -5.88
C ASP A 130 15.03 -2.44 -4.84
N PRO A 131 14.82 -3.74 -5.06
CA PRO A 131 15.25 -4.78 -4.13
C PRO A 131 16.78 -4.85 -4.07
N SER A 132 17.31 -5.15 -2.89
CA SER A 132 18.74 -5.36 -2.66
C SER A 132 19.06 -6.86 -2.61
N LEU A 133 20.18 -7.23 -3.23
CA LEU A 133 20.77 -8.57 -3.15
C LEU A 133 21.94 -8.65 -2.16
N ARG A 134 22.18 -7.57 -1.40
CA ARG A 134 23.39 -7.40 -0.58
C ARG A 134 23.17 -7.63 0.91
N ASN A 135 22.07 -8.28 1.30
CA ASN A 135 21.79 -8.59 2.70
C ASN A 135 22.47 -9.91 3.08
N PHE A 136 23.64 -9.78 3.71
CA PHE A 136 24.37 -10.89 4.31
C PHE A 136 24.41 -10.74 5.83
N ALA A 137 24.25 -11.85 6.54
CA ALA A 137 24.37 -11.91 7.99
C ALA A 137 25.26 -13.09 8.42
N PRO A 138 26.09 -12.94 9.46
CA PRO A 138 26.87 -14.04 10.05
C PRO A 138 26.00 -14.98 10.89
#